data_AF-Q8LGQ7-F1
#
_entry.id   AF-Q8LGQ7-F1
#
_cell.length_a   1.000
_cell.length_b   1.000
_cell.length_c   1.000
_cell.angle_alpha   90.00
_cell.angle_beta   90.00
_cell.angle_gamma   90.00
#
_symmetry.space_group_name_H-M   'P 1'
#
loop_
_entity.id
_entity.type
_entity.pdbx_description
1 polymer ?
#
loop_
_entity_poly.entity_id
_entity_poly.type
_entity_poly.pdbx_seq_one_letter_code
_entity_poly.pdbx_strand_id
1 'polypeptide(L)' 'AGKVFRIGHLGNVNELQLLGCLSGVEMVLRDVGYPVKLGSGVAAAAAYLLNNTPLIPSRI' A
#
# COMPACT_ATOMS: atom_id res chain seq x y z
N ALA A 1 6.22 -22.81 -7.99
CA ALA A 1 5.83 -21.40 -8.25
C ALA A 1 4.30 -21.32 -8.31
N GLY A 2 3.69 -20.14 -8.13
CA GLY A 2 2.24 -19.96 -8.28
C GLY A 2 1.38 -20.10 -7.02
N LYS A 3 1.98 -20.24 -5.83
CA LYS A 3 1.25 -20.26 -4.54
C LYS A 3 1.19 -18.90 -3.84
N VAL A 4 1.93 -17.91 -4.35
CA VAL A 4 2.09 -16.59 -3.73
C VAL A 4 1.97 -15.50 -4.78
N PHE A 5 1.48 -14.33 -4.37
CA PHE A 5 1.62 -13.08 -5.13
C PHE A 5 2.73 -12.21 -4.49
N ARG A 6 3.23 -11.22 -5.22
CA ARG A 6 4.33 -10.36 -4.78
C ARG A 6 3.96 -8.89 -4.99
N ILE A 7 4.28 -8.04 -4.02
CA ILE A 7 4.17 -6.59 -4.12
C ILE A 7 5.58 -6.05 -4.28
N GLY A 8 5.93 -5.57 -5.47
CA GLY A 8 7.21 -4.91 -5.72
C GLY A 8 7.15 -3.44 -5.30
N HIS A 9 8.16 -2.96 -4.60
CA HIS A 9 8.22 -1.61 -4.04
C HIS A 9 9.64 -1.03 -4.16
N LEU A 10 10.20 -1.03 -5.37
CA LEU A 10 11.54 -0.54 -5.68
C LEU A 10 11.54 0.41 -6.88
N GLY A 11 12.52 1.31 -6.94
CA GLY A 11 12.68 2.29 -8.02
C GLY A 11 12.07 3.64 -7.70
N ASN A 12 11.66 4.38 -8.73
CA ASN A 12 11.02 5.69 -8.58
C ASN A 12 9.52 5.50 -8.24
N VAL A 13 9.25 5.26 -6.97
CA VAL A 13 7.90 5.06 -6.42
C VAL A 13 7.76 5.86 -5.12
N ASN A 14 6.58 6.46 -4.90
CA ASN A 14 6.25 7.17 -3.68
C ASN A 14 5.16 6.46 -2.87
N GLU A 15 4.92 6.98 -1.67
CA GLU A 15 4.00 6.45 -0.67
C GLU A 15 2.56 6.37 -1.17
N LEU A 16 2.08 7.39 -1.90
CA LEU A 16 0.71 7.41 -2.40
C LEU A 16 0.48 6.35 -3.48
N GLN A 17 1.49 6.09 -4.33
CA GLN A 17 1.43 4.99 -5.29
C GLN A 17 1.35 3.63 -4.59
N LEU A 18 2.14 3.44 -3.52
CA LEU A 18 2.10 2.21 -2.74
C LEU A 18 0.76 2.06 -1.99
N LEU A 19 0.23 3.13 -1.39
CA LEU A 19 -1.08 3.10 -0.72
C LEU A 19 -2.22 2.77 -1.71
N GLY A 20 -2.16 3.30 -2.93
CA GLY A 20 -3.07 2.93 -4.01
C GLY A 20 -2.98 1.44 -4.36
N CYS A 21 -1.77 0.89 -4.43
CA CYS A 21 -1.55 -0.54 -4.62
C CYS A 21 -2.17 -1.38 -3.49
N LEU A 22 -1.95 -1.00 -2.22
CA LEU A 22 -2.52 -1.70 -1.06
C LEU A 22 -4.05 -1.67 -1.05
N SER A 23 -4.66 -0.54 -1.40
CA SER A 23 -6.12 -0.45 -1.55
C SER A 23 -6.63 -1.38 -2.63
N GLY A 24 -5.95 -1.46 -3.77
CA GLY A 24 -6.29 -2.40 -4.85
C GLY A 24 -6.17 -3.86 -4.41
N VAL A 25 -5.15 -4.21 -3.62
CA VAL A 25 -4.99 -5.56 -3.06
C VAL A 25 -6.16 -5.92 -2.16
N GLU A 26 -6.62 -5.02 -1.28
CA GLU A 26 -7.77 -5.30 -0.43
C GLU A 26 -9.06 -5.52 -1.23
N MET A 27 -9.27 -4.76 -2.31
CA MET A 27 -10.40 -4.98 -3.22
C MET A 27 -10.32 -6.37 -3.87
N VAL A 28 -9.17 -6.73 -4.44
CA VAL A 28 -8.97 -8.04 -5.06
C VAL A 28 -9.13 -9.18 -4.06
N LEU A 29 -8.66 -9.01 -2.82
CA LEU A 29 -8.85 -10.00 -1.75
C LEU A 29 -10.34 -10.22 -1.48
N ARG A 30 -11.18 -9.17 -1.49
CA ARG A 30 -12.64 -9.31 -1.40
C ARG A 30 -13.23 -10.04 -2.61
N ASP A 31 -12.80 -9.70 -3.82
CA ASP A 31 -13.30 -10.32 -5.06
C ASP A 31 -13.04 -11.83 -5.10
N VAL A 32 -11.89 -12.28 -4.58
CA VAL A 32 -11.54 -13.71 -4.49
C VAL A 32 -12.09 -14.41 -3.24
N GLY A 33 -12.96 -13.76 -2.47
CA GLY A 33 -13.63 -14.34 -1.31
C GLY A 33 -12.82 -14.37 -0.01
N TYR A 34 -11.68 -13.68 0.06
CA TYR A 34 -10.92 -13.56 1.30
C TYR A 34 -11.58 -12.52 2.23
N PRO A 35 -11.76 -12.83 3.54
CA PRO A 35 -12.51 -11.98 4.47
C PRO A 35 -11.67 -10.81 5.00
N VAL A 36 -11.05 -10.02 4.13
CA VAL A 36 -10.33 -8.80 4.53
C VAL A 36 -11.31 -7.73 4.99
N LYS A 37 -10.92 -6.96 6.02
CA LYS A 37 -11.60 -5.72 6.40
C LYS A 37 -11.07 -4.59 5.51
N LEU A 38 -11.91 -4.02 4.67
CA LEU A 38 -11.53 -2.89 3.82
C LEU A 38 -11.01 -1.71 4.66
N GLY A 39 -9.94 -1.09 4.16
CA GLY A 39 -9.17 -0.02 4.77
C GLY A 39 -8.18 -0.46 5.85
N SER A 40 -8.15 -1.73 6.26
CA SER A 40 -7.35 -2.12 7.44
C SER A 40 -5.84 -2.06 7.21
N GLY A 41 -5.35 -2.58 6.09
CA GLY A 41 -3.94 -2.51 5.69
C GLY A 41 -3.55 -1.11 5.24
N VAL A 42 -4.43 -0.43 4.48
CA VAL A 42 -4.19 0.96 4.05
C VAL A 42 -4.05 1.90 5.24
N ALA A 43 -4.92 1.80 6.25
CA ALA A 43 -4.86 2.63 7.45
C ALA A 43 -3.59 2.36 8.27
N ALA A 44 -3.19 1.09 8.41
CA ALA A 44 -1.97 0.73 9.11
C ALA A 44 -0.72 1.30 8.41
N ALA A 45 -0.63 1.15 7.08
CA ALA A 45 0.46 1.70 6.29
C ALA A 45 0.49 3.23 6.33
N ALA A 46 -0.67 3.88 6.16
CA ALA A 46 -0.78 5.33 6.21
C ALA A 46 -0.37 5.91 7.57
N ALA A 47 -0.75 5.27 8.68
CA ALA A 47 -0.34 5.68 10.03
C ALA A 47 1.17 5.60 10.23
N TYR A 48 1.83 4.57 9.67
CA TYR A 48 3.29 4.48 9.69
C TYR A 48 3.93 5.59 8.83
N LEU A 49 3.49 5.73 7.58
CA LEU A 49 4.07 6.68 6.61
C LEU A 49 3.89 8.13 7.06
N LEU A 50 2.77 8.48 7.68
CA LEU A 50 2.52 9.81 8.24
C LEU A 50 3.63 10.29 9.18
N ASN A 51 4.23 9.36 9.94
CA ASN A 51 5.28 9.67 10.91
C ASN A 51 6.70 9.57 10.34
N ASN A 52 6.87 9.08 9.10
CA ASN A 52 8.19 8.70 8.55
C ASN A 52 8.48 9.28 7.16
N THR A 53 7.49 9.79 6.44
CA THR A 53 7.71 10.42 5.13
C THR A 53 8.34 11.81 5.30
N PRO A 54 9.52 12.06 4.69
CA PRO A 54 10.19 13.35 4.82
C PRO A 54 9.49 14.45 4.01
N LEU A 55 9.68 15.71 4.43
CA LEU A 55 9.31 16.85 3.59
C LEU A 55 10.13 16.84 2.29
N ILE A 56 9.51 17.27 1.20
CA ILE A 56 10.16 17.36 -0.11
C ILE A 56 11.12 18.57 -0.09
N PRO A 57 12.45 18.37 -0.13
CA PRO A 57 13.40 19.46 0.10
C PRO A 57 13.33 20.59 -0.93
N SER A 58 12.95 20.26 -2.17
CA SER A 58 12.84 21.23 -3.26
C SER A 58 11.57 22.08 -3.22
N ARG A 59 10.69 21.88 -2.22
CA ARG A 59 9.40 22.60 -2.07
C ARG A 59 9.37 23.48 -0.82
N ILE A 60 10.52 23.65 -0.18
CA ILE A 60 10.80 24.61 0.90
C ILE A 60 11.62 25.72 0.28
#